data_AF-A0A218WEH8-F1
#
_entry.id   AF-A0A218WEH8-F1
#
_cell.length_a   1.000
_cell.length_b   1.000
_cell.length_c   1.000
_cell.angle_alpha   90.00
_cell.angle_beta   90.00
_cell.angle_gamma   90.00
#
_symmetry.space_group_name_H-M   'P 1'
#
loop_
_entity.id
_entity.type
_entity.pdbx_description
1 polymer ?
#
loop_
_entity_poly.entity_id
_entity_poly.type
_entity_poly.pdbx_seq_one_letter_code
_entity_poly.pdbx_strand_id
1 'polypeptide(L)'
;MNSASLLSRGSVSHFNSALKSCAESEDWRRALVLFRELLQCGVKSNDLTFSLLLKSCASELLSSCSSRSSMQEVNQVHPHLLKSGVDRFVYVSTALLDLYMKLRCRTWARRVFDDMPMRDVISWNALICGYSRSGYDYEAMELFVRMLREGFAPRPTTLVSLLPSCARLELASQGRSVHCLGIKNGLDLDPHVRNVLISMYGKCGELYSARLLFEGMDEKSIVSWNTMISSYGQHSFYGEALLTFKRMLEQGIDINSVTIVSLLSAHADVESAHCYALKAGFLSDGPVVTSLICAYVKLSDMISAKTLYESLPEKNLVSSTAIISGYANKGKVDDVVKIFVEMQKLDMKLDAVALLSILHGVANVSTEIGLGLAFHCYGLKLGLCPDCLVTNGLITMYSKFNDLESAYLLFYEMREKPLVSWNSILSGCIQCGASDDAIKLFHQMRIHGQNPDSVTIASLLSGCSQLTNLELGREIHCYTLRNYLHLEEFVETALIDMYIKCGRIQEAERIFQAIESCCLATWNTMISGFGLYGFERKALLCYSEMRELGLQPDKITFLGVLAACTHGGLVDEGRRLSFRFSL
;
A
#
# COMPACT_ATOMS: atom_id res chain seq x y z
N MET A 1 63.25 29.53 -0.36
CA MET A 1 62.72 29.81 -1.72
C MET A 1 61.23 29.52 -1.70
N ASN A 2 60.44 30.50 -2.12
CA ASN A 2 59.03 30.73 -1.78
C ASN A 2 58.04 29.70 -2.37
N SER A 3 57.16 29.17 -1.52
CA SER A 3 55.92 28.45 -1.86
C SER A 3 54.79 29.37 -2.34
N ALA A 4 55.13 30.50 -2.96
CA ALA A 4 54.20 31.53 -3.42
C ALA A 4 54.07 31.61 -4.96
N SER A 5 54.63 30.66 -5.71
CA SER A 5 54.72 30.73 -7.19
C SER A 5 53.88 29.72 -7.96
N LEU A 6 53.00 28.95 -7.32
CA LEU A 6 52.06 28.02 -8.00
C LEU A 6 50.60 28.50 -8.04
N LEU A 7 50.33 29.74 -7.65
CA LEU A 7 49.11 30.47 -8.03
C LEU A 7 49.23 30.89 -9.51
N SER A 8 49.37 29.92 -10.42
CA SER A 8 49.08 30.19 -11.83
C SER A 8 47.62 30.61 -11.88
N ARG A 9 47.34 31.80 -12.42
CA ARG A 9 45.99 32.30 -12.71
C ARG A 9 45.27 31.25 -13.56
N GLY A 10 44.58 30.30 -12.92
CA GLY A 10 43.75 29.32 -13.61
C GLY A 10 42.70 30.09 -14.39
N SER A 11 42.73 29.97 -15.72
CA SER A 11 41.67 30.52 -16.55
C SER A 11 40.34 29.86 -16.18
N VAL A 12 39.22 30.54 -16.42
CA VAL A 12 37.87 29.97 -16.24
C VAL A 12 37.75 28.60 -16.92
N SER A 13 38.45 28.40 -18.06
CA SER A 13 38.49 27.12 -18.77
C SER A 13 39.14 25.98 -17.97
N HIS A 14 40.17 26.26 -17.16
CA HIS A 14 40.81 25.25 -16.32
C HIS A 14 39.83 24.78 -15.23
N PHE A 15 39.18 25.72 -14.54
CA PHE A 15 38.16 25.39 -13.54
C PHE A 15 36.94 24.69 -14.16
N ASN A 16 36.48 25.12 -15.34
CA ASN A 16 35.36 24.45 -16.03
C ASN A 16 35.71 23.01 -16.43
N SER A 17 36.96 22.75 -16.84
CA SER A 17 37.42 21.37 -17.10
C SER A 17 37.40 20.51 -15.83
N ALA A 18 37.88 21.06 -14.70
CA ALA A 18 37.84 20.37 -13.41
C ALA A 18 36.42 20.12 -12.90
N LEU A 19 35.52 21.10 -13.04
CA LEU A 19 34.09 20.96 -12.71
C LEU A 19 33.39 19.94 -13.61
N LYS A 20 33.75 19.88 -14.90
CA LYS A 20 33.23 18.86 -15.82
C LYS A 20 33.65 17.47 -15.36
N SER A 21 34.91 17.28 -14.98
CA SER A 21 35.39 16.02 -14.41
C SER A 21 34.63 15.66 -13.13
N CYS A 22 34.35 16.63 -12.25
CA CYS A 22 33.53 16.40 -11.05
C CYS A 22 32.07 16.02 -11.38
N ALA A 23 31.50 16.60 -12.45
CA ALA A 23 30.16 16.25 -12.91
C ALA A 23 30.08 14.86 -13.55
N GLU A 24 31.17 14.37 -14.15
CA GLU A 24 31.28 13.02 -14.70
C GLU A 24 31.58 11.98 -13.60
N SER A 25 32.34 12.35 -12.57
CA SER A 25 32.63 11.50 -11.41
C SER A 25 31.61 11.64 -10.28
N GLU A 26 30.55 12.43 -10.49
CA GLU A 26 29.47 12.72 -9.54
C GLU A 26 29.91 13.28 -8.16
N ASP A 27 31.08 13.90 -8.06
CA ASP A 27 31.67 14.39 -6.80
C ASP A 27 31.30 15.87 -6.54
N TRP A 28 30.17 16.09 -5.87
CA TRP A 28 29.65 17.45 -5.62
C TRP A 28 30.48 18.24 -4.59
N ARG A 29 31.11 17.54 -3.63
CA ARG A 29 31.89 18.20 -2.57
C ARG A 29 33.12 18.86 -3.18
N ARG A 30 33.82 18.11 -4.03
CA ARG A 30 34.97 18.63 -4.77
C ARG A 30 34.57 19.77 -5.70
N ALA A 31 33.41 19.67 -6.36
CA ALA A 31 32.89 20.74 -7.20
C ALA A 31 32.66 22.05 -6.44
N LEU A 32 32.11 22.00 -5.22
CA LEU A 32 31.94 23.19 -4.37
C LEU A 32 33.27 23.78 -3.89
N VAL A 33 34.25 22.93 -3.54
CA VAL A 33 35.60 23.40 -3.16
C VAL A 33 36.25 24.13 -4.31
N LEU A 34 36.22 23.56 -5.53
CA LEU A 34 36.74 24.18 -6.74
C LEU A 34 36.04 25.51 -7.05
N PHE A 35 34.73 25.60 -6.80
CA PHE A 35 34.00 26.86 -6.98
C PHE A 35 34.43 27.92 -5.95
N ARG A 36 34.64 27.55 -4.68
CA ARG A 36 35.18 28.46 -3.66
C ARG A 36 36.58 28.95 -4.02
N GLU A 37 37.45 28.07 -4.51
CA GLU A 37 38.79 28.42 -5.00
C GLU A 37 38.75 29.37 -6.20
N LEU A 38 37.83 29.15 -7.15
CA LEU A 38 37.59 30.05 -8.27
C LEU A 38 37.22 31.47 -7.79
N LEU A 39 36.33 31.56 -6.80
CA LEU A 39 35.92 32.84 -6.21
C LEU A 39 37.06 33.52 -5.45
N GLN A 40 37.87 32.77 -4.70
CA GLN A 40 39.05 33.29 -3.99
C GLN A 40 40.13 33.80 -4.95
N CYS A 41 40.30 33.16 -6.11
CA CYS A 41 41.19 33.61 -7.16
C CYS A 41 40.71 34.87 -7.90
N GLY A 42 39.51 35.39 -7.59
CA GLY A 42 38.93 36.56 -8.24
C GLY A 42 38.54 36.32 -9.71
N VAL A 43 38.44 35.06 -10.13
CA VAL A 43 38.09 34.67 -11.49
C VAL A 43 36.57 34.79 -11.66
N LYS A 44 36.12 35.50 -12.70
CA LYS A 44 34.68 35.71 -12.95
C LYS A 44 34.05 34.42 -13.49
N SER A 45 33.12 33.85 -12.73
CA SER A 45 32.33 32.69 -13.16
C SER A 45 31.40 33.03 -14.33
N ASN A 46 31.24 32.09 -15.26
CA ASN A 46 30.32 32.21 -16.39
C ASN A 46 29.19 31.18 -16.28
N ASP A 47 28.27 31.24 -17.24
CA ASP A 47 27.12 30.34 -17.37
C ASP A 47 27.52 28.86 -17.38
N LEU A 48 28.61 28.51 -18.07
CA LEU A 48 29.13 27.15 -18.11
C LEU A 48 29.65 26.69 -16.74
N THR A 49 30.34 27.56 -15.99
CA THR A 49 30.79 27.28 -14.62
C THR A 49 29.60 26.90 -13.73
N PHE A 50 28.54 27.70 -13.73
CA PHE A 50 27.36 27.45 -12.91
C PHE A 50 26.58 26.23 -13.39
N SER A 51 26.43 26.01 -14.69
CA SER A 51 25.74 24.82 -15.23
C SER A 51 26.43 23.53 -14.82
N LEU A 52 27.76 23.46 -14.89
CA LEU A 52 28.53 22.28 -14.49
C LEU A 52 28.48 22.05 -12.98
N LEU A 53 28.59 23.13 -12.19
CA LEU A 53 28.45 23.07 -10.74
C LEU A 53 27.08 22.51 -10.34
N LEU A 54 25.99 23.09 -10.85
CA LEU A 54 24.64 22.64 -10.55
C LEU A 54 24.40 21.19 -10.95
N LYS A 55 24.92 20.77 -12.12
CA LYS A 55 24.84 19.38 -12.58
C LYS A 55 25.57 18.42 -11.64
N SER A 56 26.79 18.76 -11.21
CA SER A 56 27.55 17.95 -10.25
C SER A 56 26.87 17.87 -8.88
N CYS A 57 26.22 18.93 -8.42
CA CYS A 57 25.42 18.88 -7.20
C CYS A 57 24.18 17.97 -7.37
N ALA A 58 23.60 17.91 -8.57
CA ALA A 58 22.36 17.20 -8.81
C ALA A 58 22.49 15.67 -8.97
N SER A 59 23.70 15.10 -9.05
CA SER A 59 23.92 13.66 -9.28
C SER A 59 23.93 12.81 -8.01
N GLU A 60 24.53 13.28 -6.90
CA GLU A 60 24.74 12.46 -5.68
C GLU A 60 23.69 12.72 -4.57
N LEU A 61 22.86 13.77 -4.70
CA LEU A 61 21.90 14.18 -3.65
C LEU A 61 20.69 13.23 -3.47
N LEU A 62 20.65 12.09 -4.16
CA LEU A 62 19.58 11.10 -4.08
C LEU A 62 19.83 9.99 -3.02
N SER A 63 21.07 9.70 -2.64
CA SER A 63 21.39 8.52 -1.81
C SER A 63 21.73 8.84 -0.35
N SER A 64 22.11 10.07 -0.03
CA SER A 64 22.39 10.48 1.34
C SER A 64 22.14 11.97 1.52
N CYS A 65 21.08 12.35 2.25
CA CYS A 65 21.10 13.41 3.27
C CYS A 65 19.72 14.03 3.54
N SER A 66 19.26 13.83 4.79
CA SER A 66 18.31 14.70 5.49
C SER A 66 19.03 15.86 6.21
N SER A 67 20.29 16.17 5.88
CA SER A 67 21.10 17.11 6.66
C SER A 67 20.87 18.57 6.23
N ARG A 68 20.59 19.44 7.20
CA ARG A 68 20.49 20.90 7.04
C ARG A 68 21.75 21.54 6.41
N SER A 69 22.89 20.86 6.46
CA SER A 69 24.19 21.37 6.01
C SER A 69 24.26 21.53 4.49
N SER A 70 23.85 20.52 3.71
CA SER A 70 23.92 20.56 2.24
C SER A 70 23.01 21.64 1.65
N MET A 71 21.87 21.88 2.31
CA MET A 71 20.94 22.96 1.97
C MET A 71 21.55 24.36 2.16
N GLN A 72 22.39 24.55 3.17
CA GLN A 72 23.06 25.83 3.38
C GLN A 72 24.08 26.13 2.28
N GLU A 73 24.79 25.10 1.79
CA GLU A 73 25.82 25.29 0.76
C GLU A 73 25.22 25.58 -0.62
N VAL A 74 24.13 24.91 -1.01
CA VAL A 74 23.43 25.22 -2.27
C VAL A 74 22.78 26.61 -2.22
N ASN A 75 22.23 27.00 -1.05
CA ASN A 75 21.71 28.35 -0.86
C ASN A 75 22.79 29.44 -0.88
N GLN A 76 24.07 29.12 -0.73
CA GLN A 76 25.16 30.07 -0.95
C GLN A 76 25.44 30.26 -2.45
N VAL A 77 25.28 29.22 -3.28
CA VAL A 77 25.52 29.30 -4.73
C VAL A 77 24.47 30.17 -5.44
N HIS A 78 23.21 30.11 -5.01
CA HIS A 78 22.11 30.84 -5.65
C HIS A 78 22.31 32.39 -5.67
N PRO A 79 22.68 33.07 -4.55
CA PRO A 79 23.04 34.50 -4.59
C PRO A 79 24.19 34.83 -5.52
N HIS A 80 25.22 33.98 -5.60
CA HIS A 80 26.33 34.18 -6.54
C HIS A 80 25.88 34.09 -7.99
N LEU A 81 24.96 33.15 -8.28
CA LEU A 81 24.34 32.99 -9.60
C LEU A 81 23.56 34.25 -9.99
N LEU A 82 22.67 34.74 -9.12
CA LEU A 82 21.90 35.97 -9.34
C LEU A 82 22.81 37.20 -9.54
N LYS A 83 23.84 37.36 -8.70
CA LYS A 83 24.78 38.49 -8.81
C LYS A 83 25.58 38.47 -10.11
N SER A 84 25.84 37.28 -10.67
CA SER A 84 26.54 37.14 -11.95
C SER A 84 25.64 37.42 -13.16
N GLY A 85 24.32 37.44 -12.98
CA GLY A 85 23.33 37.68 -14.03
C GLY A 85 23.21 36.55 -15.04
N VAL A 86 23.63 35.32 -14.69
CA VAL A 86 23.55 34.14 -15.57
C VAL A 86 22.19 33.42 -15.46
N ASP A 87 21.35 33.79 -14.50
CA ASP A 87 19.96 33.35 -14.32
C ASP A 87 19.05 33.69 -15.53
N ARG A 88 19.45 34.68 -16.34
CA ARG A 88 18.81 34.98 -17.63
C ARG A 88 18.90 33.82 -18.63
N PHE A 89 19.86 32.92 -18.48
CA PHE A 89 20.01 31.77 -19.35
C PHE A 89 19.10 30.62 -18.90
N VAL A 90 18.15 30.26 -19.75
CA VAL A 90 17.09 29.27 -19.45
C VAL A 90 17.65 27.92 -18.95
N TYR A 91 18.75 27.43 -19.53
CA TYR A 91 19.37 26.16 -19.13
C TYR A 91 20.01 26.21 -17.73
N VAL A 92 20.54 27.36 -17.31
CA VAL A 92 21.11 27.54 -15.97
C VAL A 92 19.99 27.52 -14.93
N SER A 93 18.91 28.28 -15.18
CA SER A 93 17.73 28.31 -14.30
C SER A 93 16.99 26.98 -14.25
N THR A 94 16.94 26.25 -15.37
CA THR A 94 16.40 24.88 -15.41
C THR A 94 17.24 23.90 -14.59
N ALA A 95 18.58 24.00 -14.64
CA ALA A 95 19.47 23.18 -13.81
C ALA A 95 19.31 23.50 -12.31
N LEU A 96 19.14 24.79 -11.97
CA LEU A 96 18.89 25.23 -10.60
C LEU A 96 17.55 24.70 -10.07
N LEU A 97 16.53 24.68 -10.93
CA LEU A 97 15.20 24.13 -10.63
C LEU A 97 15.27 22.62 -10.36
N ASP A 98 15.95 21.83 -11.21
CA ASP A 98 16.14 20.38 -11.01
C ASP A 98 16.84 20.10 -9.67
N LEU A 99 17.88 20.88 -9.34
CA LEU A 99 18.59 20.77 -8.07
C LEU A 99 17.65 21.03 -6.88
N TYR A 100 16.84 22.09 -6.91
CA TYR A 100 15.90 22.38 -5.84
C TYR A 100 14.80 21.32 -5.69
N MET A 101 14.32 20.73 -6.79
CA MET A 101 13.34 19.64 -6.73
C MET A 101 13.94 18.38 -6.12
N LYS A 102 15.18 18.01 -6.47
CA LYS A 102 15.91 16.89 -5.85
C LYS A 102 16.16 17.11 -4.35
N LEU A 103 16.42 18.36 -3.96
CA LEU A 103 16.53 18.77 -2.55
C LEU A 103 15.18 18.87 -1.81
N ARG A 104 14.07 18.48 -2.44
CA ARG A 104 12.69 18.59 -1.91
C ARG A 104 12.27 20.01 -1.52
N CYS A 105 12.92 21.03 -2.10
CA CYS A 105 12.71 22.45 -1.84
C CYS A 105 11.78 23.09 -2.86
N ARG A 106 10.52 22.65 -2.83
CA ARG A 106 9.47 22.96 -3.80
C ARG A 106 9.19 24.45 -3.94
N THR A 107 9.19 25.18 -2.83
CA THR A 107 8.92 26.62 -2.79
C THR A 107 9.99 27.41 -3.54
N TRP A 108 11.25 27.05 -3.36
CA TRP A 108 12.37 27.67 -4.08
C TRP A 108 12.39 27.26 -5.55
N ALA A 109 12.16 25.99 -5.88
CA ALA A 109 12.04 25.54 -7.26
C ALA A 109 10.93 26.30 -8.00
N ARG A 110 9.78 26.50 -7.34
CA ARG A 110 8.65 27.24 -7.92
C ARG A 110 8.96 28.71 -8.11
N ARG A 111 9.60 29.35 -7.12
CA ARG A 111 10.06 30.75 -7.24
C ARG A 111 11.02 30.94 -8.40
N VAL A 112 12.06 30.09 -8.49
CA VAL A 112 13.02 30.14 -9.61
C VAL A 112 12.26 30.06 -10.93
N PHE A 113 11.32 29.13 -11.07
CA PHE A 113 10.52 29.01 -12.29
C PHE A 113 9.64 30.22 -12.58
N ASP A 114 8.99 30.79 -11.56
CA ASP A 114 8.11 31.96 -11.70
C ASP A 114 8.91 33.24 -12.00
N ASP A 115 10.16 33.32 -11.55
CA ASP A 115 11.09 34.43 -11.82
C ASP A 115 11.83 34.30 -13.17
N MET A 116 11.76 33.15 -13.85
CA MET A 116 12.41 32.95 -15.16
C MET A 116 11.84 33.92 -16.22
N PRO A 117 12.69 34.76 -16.85
CA PRO A 117 12.25 35.74 -17.84
C PRO A 117 11.80 35.09 -19.14
N MET A 118 12.39 33.94 -19.48
CA MET A 118 11.99 33.10 -20.60
C MET A 118 11.88 31.66 -20.11
N ARG A 119 10.83 30.96 -20.55
CA ARG A 119 10.59 29.55 -20.28
C ARG A 119 10.56 28.79 -21.59
N ASP A 120 11.08 27.58 -21.57
CA ASP A 120 10.98 26.63 -22.67
C ASP A 120 10.33 25.32 -22.20
N VAL A 121 10.07 24.41 -23.12
CA VAL A 121 9.47 23.10 -22.83
C VAL A 121 10.34 22.29 -21.85
N ILE A 122 11.66 22.48 -21.85
CA ILE A 122 12.59 21.75 -20.96
C ILE A 122 12.38 22.21 -19.51
N SER A 123 12.29 23.51 -19.27
CA SER A 123 12.03 24.09 -17.95
C SER A 123 10.68 23.66 -17.37
N TRP A 124 9.62 23.62 -18.20
CA TRP A 124 8.31 23.08 -17.83
C TRP A 124 8.40 21.60 -17.44
N ASN A 125 9.04 20.79 -18.29
CA ASN A 125 9.17 19.36 -18.05
C ASN A 125 10.01 19.04 -16.81
N ALA A 126 11.07 19.81 -16.54
CA ALA A 126 11.86 19.67 -15.32
C ALA A 126 11.01 19.89 -14.06
N LEU A 127 10.15 20.91 -14.09
CA LEU A 127 9.25 21.19 -12.96
C LEU A 127 8.16 20.14 -12.80
N ILE A 128 7.43 19.80 -13.88
CA ILE A 128 6.37 18.78 -13.85
C ILE A 128 6.93 17.42 -13.38
N CYS A 129 8.09 17.01 -13.93
CA CYS A 129 8.76 15.77 -13.54
C CYS A 129 9.20 15.80 -12.07
N GLY A 130 9.75 16.93 -11.60
CA GLY A 130 10.12 17.10 -10.20
C GLY A 130 8.92 16.95 -9.25
N TYR A 131 7.78 17.55 -9.59
CA TYR A 131 6.56 17.51 -8.77
C TYR A 131 5.97 16.10 -8.74
N SER A 132 5.84 15.46 -9.91
CA SER A 132 5.37 14.07 -10.05
C SER A 132 6.26 13.08 -9.27
N ARG A 133 7.59 13.16 -9.42
CA ARG A 133 8.52 12.29 -8.67
C ARG A 133 8.48 12.49 -7.16
N SER A 134 8.11 13.69 -6.74
CA SER A 134 8.01 14.05 -5.33
C SER A 134 6.63 13.73 -4.71
N GLY A 135 5.69 13.19 -5.50
CA GLY A 135 4.33 12.81 -5.06
C GLY A 135 3.32 13.96 -5.04
N TYR A 136 3.66 15.14 -5.59
CA TYR A 136 2.76 16.30 -5.67
C TYR A 136 1.99 16.28 -6.98
N ASP A 137 1.11 15.29 -7.09
CA ASP A 137 0.47 14.88 -8.33
C ASP A 137 -0.56 15.90 -8.85
N TYR A 138 -1.31 16.55 -7.96
CA TYR A 138 -2.26 17.60 -8.33
C TYR A 138 -1.55 18.85 -8.87
N GLU A 139 -0.47 19.27 -8.23
CA GLU A 139 0.31 20.44 -8.65
C GLU A 139 1.05 20.17 -9.97
N ALA A 140 1.50 18.93 -10.21
CA ALA A 140 2.05 18.52 -11.50
C ALA A 140 1.01 18.66 -12.63
N MET A 141 -0.24 18.26 -12.38
CA MET A 141 -1.36 18.44 -13.31
C MET A 141 -1.71 19.91 -13.53
N GLU A 142 -1.71 20.72 -12.48
CA GLU A 142 -1.94 22.17 -12.58
C GLU A 142 -0.86 22.84 -13.46
N LEU A 143 0.40 22.50 -13.24
CA LEU A 143 1.53 22.97 -14.04
C LEU A 143 1.41 22.58 -15.50
N PHE A 144 0.97 21.36 -15.79
CA PHE A 144 0.72 20.92 -17.16
C PHE A 144 -0.40 21.73 -17.83
N VAL A 145 -1.52 21.97 -17.13
CA VAL A 145 -2.59 22.82 -17.65
C VAL A 145 -2.10 24.25 -17.91
N ARG A 146 -1.26 24.79 -17.01
CA ARG A 146 -0.63 26.11 -17.19
C ARG A 146 0.30 26.15 -18.40
N MET A 147 1.14 25.12 -18.59
CA MET A 147 2.00 24.97 -19.78
C MET A 147 1.20 25.05 -21.08
N LEU A 148 0.06 24.36 -21.15
CA LEU A 148 -0.82 24.38 -22.32
C LEU A 148 -1.48 25.75 -22.54
N ARG A 149 -1.91 26.42 -21.46
CA ARG A 149 -2.51 27.77 -21.54
C ARG A 149 -1.50 28.83 -22.00
N GLU A 150 -0.23 28.68 -21.64
CA GLU A 150 0.85 29.55 -22.11
C GLU A 150 1.33 29.18 -23.54
N GLY A 151 0.67 28.22 -24.20
CA GLY A 151 0.91 27.90 -25.62
C GLY A 151 2.05 26.93 -25.89
N PHE A 152 2.61 26.28 -24.87
CA PHE A 152 3.69 25.31 -25.04
C PHE A 152 3.12 23.93 -25.41
N ALA A 153 3.60 23.36 -26.52
CA ALA A 153 3.22 22.02 -26.94
C ALA A 153 3.91 20.94 -26.08
N PRO A 154 3.17 19.91 -25.61
CA PRO A 154 3.76 18.81 -24.86
C PRO A 154 4.69 17.97 -25.75
N ARG A 155 5.69 17.36 -25.12
CA ARG A 155 6.61 16.39 -25.74
C ARG A 155 6.41 15.00 -25.12
N PRO A 156 7.01 13.93 -25.70
CA PRO A 156 6.94 12.60 -25.09
C PRO A 156 7.37 12.60 -23.60
N THR A 157 8.43 13.35 -23.27
CA THR A 157 8.91 13.51 -21.88
C THR A 157 7.90 14.18 -20.96
N THR A 158 7.08 15.11 -21.48
CA THR A 158 5.99 15.73 -20.72
C THR A 158 4.97 14.67 -20.31
N LEU A 159 4.48 13.88 -21.27
CA LEU A 159 3.47 12.84 -21.02
C LEU A 159 4.00 11.73 -20.11
N VAL A 160 5.21 11.24 -20.38
CA VAL A 160 5.89 10.22 -19.56
C VAL A 160 6.05 10.67 -18.11
N SER A 161 6.26 11.97 -17.86
CA SER A 161 6.38 12.51 -16.50
C SER A 161 5.04 12.71 -15.79
N LEU A 162 3.98 13.02 -16.54
CA LEU A 162 2.67 13.41 -16.01
C LEU A 162 1.72 12.23 -15.80
N LEU A 163 1.63 11.31 -16.77
CA LEU A 163 0.70 10.19 -16.72
C LEU A 163 0.86 9.29 -15.47
N PRO A 164 2.06 9.11 -14.86
CA PRO A 164 2.19 8.42 -13.58
C PRO A 164 1.41 9.09 -12.44
N SER A 165 1.25 10.43 -12.47
CA SER A 165 0.42 11.17 -11.51
C SER A 165 -1.06 10.83 -11.69
N CYS A 166 -1.55 10.78 -12.93
CA CYS A 166 -2.91 10.32 -13.22
C CYS A 166 -3.12 8.87 -12.74
N ALA A 167 -2.11 8.01 -12.93
CA ALA A 167 -2.17 6.61 -12.55
C ALA A 167 -2.17 6.41 -11.02
N ARG A 168 -1.41 7.21 -10.26
CA ARG A 168 -1.37 7.17 -8.78
C ARG A 168 -2.64 7.70 -8.14
N LEU A 169 -3.26 8.73 -8.75
CA LEU A 169 -4.50 9.33 -8.29
C LEU A 169 -5.76 8.69 -8.89
N GLU A 170 -5.59 7.66 -9.73
CA GLU A 170 -6.67 6.95 -10.45
C GLU A 170 -7.60 7.89 -11.24
N LEU A 171 -7.02 8.96 -11.80
CA LEU A 171 -7.74 10.00 -12.55
C LEU A 171 -7.99 9.60 -14.00
N ALA A 172 -8.84 8.59 -14.21
CA ALA A 172 -9.14 8.03 -15.53
C ALA A 172 -9.62 9.07 -16.56
N SER A 173 -10.43 10.05 -16.13
CA SER A 173 -10.99 11.08 -17.02
C SER A 173 -9.93 12.08 -17.50
N GLN A 174 -9.04 12.51 -16.60
CA GLN A 174 -7.93 13.38 -16.91
C GLN A 174 -6.88 12.63 -17.74
N GLY A 175 -6.60 11.37 -17.41
CA GLY A 175 -5.76 10.47 -18.20
C GLY A 175 -6.23 10.32 -19.65
N ARG A 176 -7.53 10.14 -19.87
CA ARG A 176 -8.14 10.15 -21.21
C ARG A 176 -7.94 11.47 -21.94
N SER A 177 -8.15 12.60 -21.26
CA SER A 177 -7.96 13.93 -21.85
C SER A 177 -6.51 14.15 -22.29
N VAL A 178 -5.54 13.75 -21.46
CA VAL A 178 -4.11 13.79 -21.77
C VAL A 178 -3.77 12.85 -22.93
N HIS A 179 -4.35 11.63 -22.96
CA HIS A 179 -4.18 10.70 -24.07
C HIS A 179 -4.70 11.26 -25.40
N CYS A 180 -5.92 11.81 -25.42
CA CYS A 180 -6.49 12.46 -26.60
C CYS A 180 -5.62 13.64 -27.08
N LEU A 181 -5.03 14.41 -26.16
CA LEU A 181 -4.08 15.45 -26.52
C LEU A 181 -2.79 14.86 -27.11
N GLY A 182 -2.30 13.73 -26.57
CA GLY A 182 -1.18 12.99 -27.13
C GLY A 182 -1.42 12.58 -28.59
N ILE A 183 -2.59 12.01 -28.88
CA ILE A 183 -3.00 11.63 -30.25
C ILE A 183 -3.02 12.86 -31.17
N LYS A 184 -3.63 13.98 -30.73
CA LYS A 184 -3.67 15.23 -31.52
C LYS A 184 -2.28 15.79 -31.87
N ASN A 185 -1.27 15.48 -31.07
CA ASN A 185 0.11 15.91 -31.28
C ASN A 185 1.00 14.80 -31.87
N GLY A 186 0.44 13.65 -32.26
CA GLY A 186 1.18 12.50 -32.80
C GLY A 186 2.13 11.84 -31.80
N LEU A 187 1.92 12.05 -30.50
CA LEU A 187 2.76 11.51 -29.43
C LEU A 187 2.37 10.07 -29.05
N ASP A 188 1.21 9.60 -29.49
CA ASP A 188 0.68 8.27 -29.22
C ASP A 188 1.42 7.16 -29.98
N LEU A 189 2.24 7.50 -30.98
CA LEU A 189 3.11 6.57 -31.70
C LEU A 189 4.40 6.26 -30.94
N ASP A 190 4.78 7.10 -29.96
CA ASP A 190 6.01 6.90 -29.19
C ASP A 190 5.86 5.69 -28.24
N PRO A 191 6.76 4.69 -28.31
CA PRO A 191 6.66 3.48 -27.48
C PRO A 191 6.74 3.76 -25.97
N HIS A 192 7.46 4.80 -25.54
CA HIS A 192 7.55 5.16 -24.12
C HIS A 192 6.24 5.79 -23.64
N VAL A 193 5.63 6.65 -24.46
CA VAL A 193 4.30 7.22 -24.16
C VAL A 193 3.25 6.12 -24.08
N ARG A 194 3.24 5.17 -25.03
CA ARG A 194 2.33 4.00 -25.00
C ARG A 194 2.49 3.18 -23.73
N ASN A 195 3.71 2.87 -23.31
CA ASN A 195 3.94 2.10 -22.08
C ASN A 195 3.39 2.79 -20.83
N VAL A 196 3.59 4.10 -20.72
CA VAL A 196 3.06 4.86 -19.58
C VAL A 196 1.54 5.00 -19.66
N LEU A 197 0.96 5.09 -20.85
CA LEU A 197 -0.50 5.06 -21.05
C LEU A 197 -1.11 3.71 -20.65
N ILE A 198 -0.49 2.57 -21.05
CA ILE A 198 -0.91 1.23 -20.63
C ILE A 198 -0.91 1.14 -19.11
N SER A 199 0.17 1.60 -18.46
CA SER A 199 0.25 1.64 -16.99
C SER A 199 -0.83 2.53 -16.37
N MET A 200 -1.10 3.70 -16.96
CA MET A 200 -2.11 4.64 -16.47
C MET A 200 -3.52 4.06 -16.56
N TYR A 201 -3.91 3.55 -17.73
CA TYR A 201 -5.22 2.90 -17.91
C TYR A 201 -5.35 1.65 -17.03
N GLY A 202 -4.27 0.87 -16.91
CA GLY A 202 -4.23 -0.29 -16.05
C GLY A 202 -4.51 0.02 -14.60
N LYS A 203 -3.83 1.03 -14.02
CA LYS A 203 -4.09 1.46 -12.64
C LYS A 203 -5.49 2.06 -12.45
N CYS A 204 -6.05 2.70 -13.48
CA CYS A 204 -7.41 3.24 -13.44
C CYS A 204 -8.51 2.18 -13.67
N GLY A 205 -8.18 0.89 -13.84
CA GLY A 205 -9.15 -0.19 -14.09
C GLY A 205 -9.70 -0.25 -15.52
N GLU A 206 -9.22 0.59 -16.43
CA GLU A 206 -9.66 0.68 -17.82
C GLU A 206 -8.87 -0.31 -18.71
N LEU A 207 -8.90 -1.59 -18.36
CA LEU A 207 -8.09 -2.65 -18.96
C LEU A 207 -8.28 -2.81 -20.47
N TYR A 208 -9.49 -2.56 -20.96
CA TYR A 208 -9.78 -2.63 -22.40
C TYR A 208 -8.94 -1.61 -23.18
N SER A 209 -8.84 -0.38 -22.68
CA SER A 209 -8.02 0.69 -23.29
C SER A 209 -6.53 0.36 -23.21
N ALA A 210 -6.07 -0.18 -22.08
CA ALA A 210 -4.70 -0.65 -21.90
C ALA A 210 -4.35 -1.76 -22.92
N ARG A 211 -5.25 -2.73 -23.11
CA ARG A 211 -5.09 -3.82 -24.08
C ARG A 211 -5.03 -3.32 -25.52
N LEU A 212 -5.90 -2.38 -25.91
CA LEU A 212 -5.88 -1.81 -27.26
C LEU A 212 -4.55 -1.12 -27.57
N LEU A 213 -4.04 -0.35 -26.62
CA LEU A 213 -2.73 0.30 -26.76
C LEU A 213 -1.60 -0.72 -26.87
N PHE A 214 -1.62 -1.75 -26.03
CA PHE A 214 -0.64 -2.83 -26.04
C PHE A 214 -0.64 -3.58 -27.37
N GLU A 215 -1.80 -4.06 -27.83
CA GLU A 215 -1.91 -4.81 -29.08
C GLU A 215 -1.49 -3.97 -30.29
N GLY A 216 -1.81 -2.66 -30.28
CA GLY A 216 -1.43 -1.71 -31.32
C GLY A 216 0.07 -1.37 -31.41
N MET A 217 0.92 -1.86 -30.50
CA MET A 217 2.38 -1.69 -30.57
C MET A 217 3.01 -2.65 -31.59
N ASP A 218 3.77 -2.09 -32.55
CA ASP A 218 4.54 -2.86 -33.53
C ASP A 218 5.65 -3.67 -32.87
N GLU A 219 6.44 -3.01 -32.00
CA GLU A 219 7.46 -3.64 -31.17
C GLU A 219 7.09 -3.51 -29.69
N LYS A 220 6.92 -4.67 -29.03
CA LYS A 220 6.58 -4.75 -27.60
C LYS A 220 7.84 -5.06 -26.82
N SER A 221 8.35 -4.07 -26.08
CA SER A 221 9.46 -4.28 -25.16
C SER A 221 9.05 -5.11 -23.94
N ILE A 222 10.01 -5.69 -23.23
CA ILE A 222 9.78 -6.39 -21.96
C ILE A 222 8.99 -5.55 -20.94
N VAL A 223 9.20 -4.22 -20.93
CA VAL A 223 8.46 -3.28 -20.09
C VAL A 223 6.98 -3.26 -20.46
N SER A 224 6.66 -3.32 -21.75
CA SER A 224 5.28 -3.35 -22.27
C SER A 224 4.55 -4.61 -21.80
N TRP A 225 5.20 -5.77 -21.91
CA TRP A 225 4.68 -7.06 -21.44
C TRP A 225 4.47 -7.09 -19.93
N ASN A 226 5.49 -6.70 -19.16
CA ASN A 226 5.41 -6.68 -17.70
C ASN A 226 4.31 -5.72 -17.19
N THR A 227 4.14 -4.58 -17.85
CA THR A 227 3.08 -3.62 -17.52
C THR A 227 1.70 -4.24 -17.74
N MET A 228 1.49 -4.94 -18.87
CA MET A 228 0.22 -5.59 -19.17
C MET A 228 -0.08 -6.76 -18.21
N ILE A 229 0.91 -7.61 -17.92
CA ILE A 229 0.79 -8.72 -16.96
C ILE A 229 0.43 -8.19 -15.57
N SER A 230 1.13 -7.16 -15.10
CA SER A 230 0.85 -6.51 -13.81
C SER A 230 -0.55 -5.92 -13.77
N SER A 231 -0.98 -5.27 -14.87
CA SER A 231 -2.30 -4.66 -14.97
C SER A 231 -3.42 -5.69 -14.88
N TYR A 232 -3.31 -6.83 -15.57
CA TYR A 232 -4.29 -7.91 -15.43
C TYR A 232 -4.27 -8.50 -14.01
N GLY A 233 -3.08 -8.63 -13.42
CA GLY A 233 -2.92 -9.15 -12.07
C GLY A 233 -3.58 -8.33 -10.98
N GLN A 234 -3.44 -7.00 -11.05
CA GLN A 234 -4.04 -6.07 -10.08
C GLN A 234 -5.57 -6.10 -10.07
N HIS A 235 -6.19 -6.47 -11.18
CA HIS A 235 -7.65 -6.49 -11.36
C HIS A 235 -8.23 -7.91 -11.40
N SER A 236 -7.50 -8.88 -10.86
CA SER A 236 -7.95 -10.28 -10.74
C SER A 236 -8.21 -11.03 -12.06
N PHE A 237 -7.70 -10.54 -13.19
CA PHE A 237 -7.79 -11.22 -14.50
C PHE A 237 -6.61 -12.19 -14.71
N TYR A 238 -6.46 -13.15 -13.79
CA TYR A 238 -5.29 -14.04 -13.70
C TYR A 238 -5.05 -14.88 -14.96
N GLY A 239 -6.12 -15.36 -15.59
CA GLY A 239 -6.03 -16.14 -16.84
C GLY A 239 -5.44 -15.34 -17.99
N GLU A 240 -5.82 -14.06 -18.13
CA GLU A 240 -5.29 -13.17 -19.16
C GLU A 240 -3.84 -12.77 -18.88
N ALA A 241 -3.46 -12.61 -17.60
CA ALA A 241 -2.07 -12.39 -17.20
C ALA A 241 -1.17 -13.58 -17.63
N LEU A 242 -1.60 -14.82 -17.36
CA LEU A 242 -0.90 -16.03 -17.75
C LEU A 242 -0.84 -16.22 -19.27
N LEU A 243 -1.93 -15.95 -19.98
CA LEU A 243 -1.97 -16.01 -21.44
C LEU A 243 -1.00 -14.99 -22.06
N THR A 244 -0.96 -13.77 -21.52
CA THR A 244 -0.03 -12.71 -21.94
C THR A 244 1.42 -13.12 -21.70
N PHE A 245 1.72 -13.72 -20.54
CA PHE A 245 3.04 -14.27 -20.24
C PHE A 245 3.42 -15.41 -21.20
N LYS A 246 2.49 -16.32 -21.52
CA LYS A 246 2.74 -17.39 -22.48
C LYS A 246 3.07 -16.85 -23.88
N ARG A 247 2.33 -15.84 -24.35
CA ARG A 247 2.60 -15.15 -25.62
C ARG A 247 3.96 -14.47 -25.65
N MET A 248 4.39 -13.87 -24.52
CA MET A 248 5.72 -13.29 -24.37
C MET A 248 6.82 -14.34 -24.63
N LEU A 249 6.67 -15.54 -24.05
CA LEU A 249 7.61 -16.64 -24.25
C LEU A 249 7.58 -17.19 -25.68
N GLU A 250 6.39 -17.31 -26.29
CA GLU A 250 6.23 -17.75 -27.68
C GLU A 250 6.90 -16.80 -28.69
N GLN A 251 6.98 -15.50 -28.36
CA GLN A 251 7.70 -14.50 -29.15
C GLN A 251 9.22 -14.47 -28.87
N GLY A 252 9.73 -15.37 -28.02
CA GLY A 252 11.15 -15.48 -27.72
C GLY A 252 11.71 -14.29 -26.93
N ILE A 253 10.87 -13.60 -26.17
CA ILE A 253 11.32 -12.47 -25.34
C ILE A 253 11.90 -13.02 -24.04
N ASP A 254 13.16 -12.68 -23.77
CA ASP A 254 13.83 -13.05 -22.53
C ASP A 254 13.12 -12.44 -21.33
N ILE A 255 12.81 -13.27 -20.34
CA ILE A 255 12.18 -12.83 -19.09
C ILE A 255 13.21 -12.20 -18.17
N ASN A 256 12.77 -11.28 -17.31
CA ASN A 256 13.60 -10.72 -16.23
C ASN A 256 12.93 -10.88 -14.87
N SER A 257 13.61 -10.44 -13.81
CA SER A 257 13.08 -10.50 -12.44
C SER A 257 11.74 -9.78 -12.29
N VAL A 258 11.56 -8.64 -12.97
CA VAL A 258 10.29 -7.90 -12.98
C VAL A 258 9.16 -8.74 -13.58
N THR A 259 9.42 -9.57 -14.58
CA THR A 259 8.41 -10.46 -15.16
C THR A 259 7.89 -11.47 -14.13
N ILE A 260 8.79 -12.12 -13.38
CA ILE A 260 8.42 -13.09 -12.34
C ILE A 260 7.65 -12.40 -11.20
N VAL A 261 8.12 -11.23 -10.75
CA VAL A 261 7.42 -10.43 -9.73
C VAL A 261 6.01 -10.03 -10.20
N SER A 262 5.89 -9.61 -11.46
CA SER A 262 4.58 -9.26 -12.06
C SER A 262 3.65 -10.47 -12.08
N LEU A 263 4.17 -11.65 -12.43
CA LEU A 263 3.42 -12.90 -12.46
C LEU A 263 2.92 -13.32 -11.06
N LEU A 264 3.77 -13.22 -10.04
CA LEU A 264 3.39 -13.49 -8.65
C LEU A 264 2.37 -12.48 -8.13
N SER A 265 2.50 -11.20 -8.50
CA SER A 265 1.52 -10.17 -8.15
C SER A 265 0.16 -10.47 -8.80
N ALA A 266 0.15 -11.06 -9.99
CA ALA A 266 -1.02 -11.52 -10.70
C ALA A 266 -1.61 -12.84 -10.18
N HIS A 267 -1.23 -13.27 -8.97
CA HIS A 267 -1.74 -14.49 -8.32
C HIS A 267 -1.68 -15.71 -9.26
N ALA A 268 -0.68 -15.75 -10.13
CA ALA A 268 -0.34 -16.98 -10.82
C ALA A 268 -0.05 -18.05 -9.76
N ASP A 269 -0.32 -19.30 -10.13
CA ASP A 269 0.03 -20.44 -9.31
C ASP A 269 1.49 -20.28 -8.82
N VAL A 270 1.65 -20.13 -7.50
CA VAL A 270 2.92 -19.74 -6.88
C VAL A 270 3.97 -20.81 -7.15
N GLU A 271 3.56 -22.08 -7.19
CA GLU A 271 4.42 -23.20 -7.52
C GLU A 271 4.91 -23.12 -8.96
N SER A 272 4.01 -22.89 -9.93
CA SER A 272 4.39 -22.67 -11.32
C SER A 272 5.37 -21.51 -11.49
N ALA A 273 5.09 -20.35 -10.90
CA ALA A 273 5.96 -19.17 -10.95
C ALA A 273 7.32 -19.45 -10.29
N HIS A 274 7.34 -20.18 -9.17
CA HIS A 274 8.57 -20.63 -8.51
C HIS A 274 9.37 -21.59 -9.39
N CYS A 275 8.73 -22.56 -10.04
CA CYS A 275 9.38 -23.47 -10.99
C CYS A 275 10.00 -22.72 -12.18
N TYR A 276 9.31 -21.71 -12.72
CA TYR A 276 9.87 -20.86 -13.77
C TYR A 276 11.07 -20.05 -13.27
N ALA A 277 10.98 -19.46 -12.08
CA ALA A 277 12.10 -18.74 -11.46
C ALA A 277 13.32 -19.63 -11.26
N LEU A 278 13.12 -20.87 -10.80
CA LEU A 278 14.17 -21.89 -10.66
C LEU A 278 14.80 -22.22 -12.02
N LYS A 279 13.97 -22.54 -13.03
CA LYS A 279 14.45 -22.94 -14.37
C LYS A 279 15.22 -21.82 -15.07
N ALA A 280 14.83 -20.56 -14.84
CA ALA A 280 15.48 -19.40 -15.42
C ALA A 280 16.61 -18.82 -14.56
N GLY A 281 16.91 -19.43 -13.41
CA GLY A 281 18.06 -19.04 -12.56
C GLY A 281 17.84 -17.78 -11.72
N PHE A 282 16.60 -17.38 -11.45
CA PHE A 282 16.27 -16.17 -10.68
C PHE A 282 16.21 -16.38 -9.16
N LEU A 283 16.54 -17.56 -8.63
CA LEU A 283 16.56 -17.78 -7.17
C LEU A 283 17.72 -17.09 -6.44
N SER A 284 18.67 -16.49 -7.17
CA SER A 284 19.67 -15.58 -6.61
C SER A 284 19.21 -14.11 -6.61
N ASP A 285 18.09 -13.79 -7.27
CA ASP A 285 17.57 -12.43 -7.38
C ASP A 285 16.71 -12.08 -6.15
N GLY A 286 17.22 -11.19 -5.30
CA GLY A 286 16.59 -10.79 -4.03
C GLY A 286 15.12 -10.36 -4.16
N PRO A 287 14.77 -9.44 -5.08
CA PRO A 287 13.38 -9.08 -5.39
C PRO A 287 12.46 -10.27 -5.74
N VAL A 288 12.94 -11.23 -6.54
CA VAL A 288 12.14 -12.40 -6.92
C VAL A 288 11.89 -13.29 -5.71
N VAL A 289 12.93 -13.62 -4.95
CA VAL A 289 12.83 -14.44 -3.74
C VAL A 289 11.95 -13.76 -2.69
N THR A 290 12.09 -12.44 -2.51
CA THR A 290 11.23 -11.65 -1.60
C THR A 290 9.76 -11.73 -2.00
N SER A 291 9.46 -11.65 -3.30
CA SER A 291 8.09 -11.77 -3.81
C SER A 291 7.53 -13.18 -3.63
N LEU A 292 8.35 -14.21 -3.83
CA LEU A 292 7.98 -15.60 -3.56
C LEU A 292 7.68 -15.84 -2.07
N ILE A 293 8.50 -15.29 -1.17
CA ILE A 293 8.25 -15.34 0.28
C ILE A 293 6.89 -14.72 0.61
N CYS A 294 6.60 -13.52 0.09
CA CYS A 294 5.31 -12.86 0.29
C CYS A 294 4.15 -13.71 -0.23
N ALA A 295 4.32 -14.35 -1.38
CA ALA A 295 3.30 -15.20 -1.98
C ALA A 295 3.04 -16.47 -1.15
N TYR A 296 4.08 -17.18 -0.70
CA TYR A 296 3.95 -18.36 0.15
C TYR A 296 3.38 -18.04 1.53
N VAL A 297 3.75 -16.90 2.12
CA VAL A 297 3.14 -16.42 3.38
C VAL A 297 1.63 -16.20 3.22
N LYS A 298 1.19 -15.59 2.11
CA LYS A 298 -0.24 -15.41 1.81
C LYS A 298 -0.99 -16.74 1.68
N LEU A 299 -0.35 -17.77 1.12
CA LEU A 299 -0.88 -19.13 1.05
C LEU A 299 -0.78 -19.89 2.39
N SER A 300 -0.28 -19.25 3.45
CA SER A 300 0.00 -19.88 4.74
C SER A 300 1.00 -21.04 4.68
N ASP A 301 1.80 -21.18 3.61
CA ASP A 301 2.90 -22.13 3.54
C ASP A 301 4.18 -21.51 4.12
N MET A 302 4.30 -21.62 5.44
CA MET A 302 5.46 -21.10 6.17
C MET A 302 6.73 -21.93 5.99
N ILE A 303 6.64 -23.16 5.46
CA ILE A 303 7.81 -24.02 5.29
C ILE A 303 8.61 -23.50 4.09
N SER A 304 7.96 -23.43 2.92
CA SER A 304 8.55 -22.89 1.69
C SER A 304 9.03 -21.45 1.88
N ALA A 305 8.21 -20.61 2.53
CA ALA A 305 8.58 -19.22 2.81
C ALA A 305 9.86 -19.11 3.65
N LYS A 306 9.99 -19.93 4.71
CA LYS A 306 11.17 -19.91 5.58
C LYS A 306 12.42 -20.38 4.83
N THR A 307 12.33 -21.46 4.06
CA THR A 307 13.46 -21.97 3.27
C THR A 307 13.99 -20.92 2.29
N LEU A 308 13.08 -20.23 1.60
CA LEU A 308 13.45 -19.13 0.71
C LEU A 308 14.07 -17.96 1.48
N TYR A 309 13.52 -17.60 2.64
CA TYR A 309 14.08 -16.54 3.48
C TYR A 309 15.49 -16.86 3.99
N GLU A 310 15.76 -18.11 4.35
CA GLU A 310 17.10 -18.56 4.77
C GLU A 310 18.10 -18.60 3.61
N SER A 311 17.63 -18.81 2.37
CA SER A 311 18.45 -18.78 1.16
C SER A 311 18.85 -17.36 0.71
N LEU A 312 18.22 -16.30 1.24
CA LEU A 312 18.53 -14.92 0.86
C LEU A 312 19.94 -14.53 1.34
N PRO A 313 20.85 -14.16 0.41
CA PRO A 313 22.20 -13.70 0.78
C PRO A 313 22.14 -12.37 1.53
N GLU A 314 21.28 -11.45 1.07
CA GLU A 314 20.96 -10.19 1.73
C GLU A 314 19.46 -10.16 2.03
N LYS A 315 19.15 -10.24 3.32
CA LYS A 315 17.77 -10.06 3.80
C LYS A 315 17.41 -8.59 3.71
N ASN A 316 16.15 -8.28 3.46
CA ASN A 316 15.65 -6.92 3.41
C ASN A 316 14.43 -6.75 4.34
N LEU A 317 13.98 -5.51 4.51
CA LEU A 317 12.86 -5.20 5.38
C LEU A 317 11.59 -5.94 4.93
N VAL A 318 11.32 -5.99 3.61
CA VAL A 318 10.09 -6.61 3.07
C VAL A 318 10.05 -8.12 3.31
N SER A 319 11.15 -8.84 3.07
CA SER A 319 11.21 -10.29 3.31
C SER A 319 11.09 -10.64 4.79
N SER A 320 11.71 -9.85 5.66
CA SER A 320 11.66 -10.05 7.12
C SER A 320 10.27 -9.77 7.68
N THR A 321 9.61 -8.70 7.22
CA THR A 321 8.25 -8.34 7.64
C THR A 321 7.21 -9.32 7.12
N ALA A 322 7.38 -9.84 5.90
CA ALA A 322 6.53 -10.90 5.38
C ALA A 322 6.60 -12.16 6.27
N ILE A 323 7.80 -12.63 6.61
CA ILE A 323 7.98 -13.80 7.50
C ILE A 323 7.41 -13.54 8.89
N ILE A 324 7.65 -12.36 9.46
CA ILE A 324 7.06 -11.95 10.74
C ILE A 324 5.53 -12.02 10.68
N SER A 325 4.91 -11.45 9.65
CA SER A 325 3.45 -11.46 9.49
C SER A 325 2.90 -12.89 9.37
N GLY A 326 3.61 -13.77 8.66
CA GLY A 326 3.23 -15.18 8.53
C GLY A 326 3.30 -15.94 9.85
N TYR A 327 4.36 -15.75 10.64
CA TYR A 327 4.47 -16.36 11.96
C TYR A 327 3.48 -15.76 12.97
N ALA A 328 3.26 -14.45 12.93
CA ALA A 328 2.27 -13.74 13.74
C ALA A 328 0.85 -14.31 13.51
N ASN A 329 0.45 -14.51 12.25
CA ASN A 329 -0.85 -15.08 11.90
C ASN A 329 -1.03 -16.53 12.38
N LYS A 330 0.05 -17.33 12.37
CA LYS A 330 0.05 -18.70 12.93
C LYS A 330 0.23 -18.76 14.44
N GLY A 331 0.38 -17.61 15.07
CA GLY A 331 0.56 -17.51 16.50
C GLY A 331 1.92 -18.01 17.03
N LYS A 332 2.97 -18.02 16.21
CA LYS A 332 4.32 -18.45 16.61
C LYS A 332 5.16 -17.26 17.09
N VAL A 333 4.85 -16.76 18.28
CA VAL A 333 5.48 -15.53 18.82
C VAL A 333 6.99 -15.69 18.99
N ASP A 334 7.48 -16.86 19.41
CA ASP A 334 8.93 -17.09 19.55
C ASP A 334 9.69 -16.91 18.23
N ASP A 335 9.10 -17.35 17.12
CA ASP A 335 9.70 -17.19 15.79
C ASP A 335 9.61 -15.73 15.32
N VAL A 336 8.54 -15.01 15.65
CA VAL A 336 8.45 -13.55 15.41
C VAL A 336 9.57 -12.80 16.13
N VAL A 337 9.80 -13.09 17.41
CA VAL A 337 10.86 -12.43 18.21
C VAL A 337 12.25 -12.78 17.66
N LYS A 338 12.50 -14.02 17.25
CA LYS A 338 13.79 -14.42 16.62
C LYS A 338 14.09 -13.60 15.37
N ILE A 339 13.11 -13.47 14.48
CA ILE A 339 13.29 -12.70 13.23
C ILE A 339 13.45 -11.21 13.54
N PHE A 340 12.70 -10.68 14.52
CA PHE A 340 12.88 -9.29 14.97
C PHE A 340 14.30 -9.03 15.51
N VAL A 341 14.86 -9.94 16.31
CA VAL A 341 16.25 -9.83 16.79
C VAL A 341 17.26 -9.87 15.64
N GLU A 342 17.01 -10.70 14.62
CA GLU A 342 17.84 -10.72 13.40
C GLU A 342 17.78 -9.38 12.66
N MET A 343 16.58 -8.80 12.50
CA MET A 343 16.41 -7.48 11.91
C MET A 343 17.19 -6.39 12.66
N GLN A 344 17.17 -6.41 14.00
CA GLN A 344 17.95 -5.44 14.80
C GLN A 344 19.47 -5.61 14.59
N LYS A 345 19.97 -6.84 14.44
CA LYS A 345 21.40 -7.10 14.17
C LYS A 345 21.85 -6.55 12.81
N LEU A 346 20.92 -6.48 11.85
CA LEU A 346 21.16 -5.93 10.52
C LEU A 346 20.88 -4.42 10.42
N ASP A 347 20.69 -3.74 11.57
CA ASP A 347 20.32 -2.31 11.66
C ASP A 347 19.06 -1.96 10.83
N MET A 348 18.15 -2.93 10.66
CA MET A 348 16.87 -2.71 10.00
C MET A 348 15.87 -2.12 10.98
N LYS A 349 15.35 -0.94 10.66
CA LYS A 349 14.28 -0.31 11.44
C LYS A 349 12.93 -0.85 11.02
N LEU A 350 12.05 -1.09 11.99
CA LEU A 350 10.66 -1.41 11.71
C LEU A 350 9.95 -0.22 11.08
N ASP A 351 9.05 -0.50 10.14
CA ASP A 351 8.04 0.45 9.68
C ASP A 351 6.69 0.18 10.39
N ALA A 352 5.70 1.03 10.10
CA ALA A 352 4.37 0.93 10.68
C ALA A 352 3.68 -0.42 10.40
N VAL A 353 3.85 -0.97 9.19
CA VAL A 353 3.23 -2.22 8.74
C VAL A 353 3.82 -3.42 9.48
N ALA A 354 5.14 -3.44 9.65
CA ALA A 354 5.86 -4.45 10.40
C ALA A 354 5.40 -4.48 11.87
N LEU A 355 5.36 -3.29 12.50
CA LEU A 355 4.96 -3.17 13.89
C LEU A 355 3.49 -3.60 14.10
N LEU A 356 2.59 -3.17 13.22
CA LEU A 356 1.19 -3.63 13.22
C LEU A 356 1.09 -5.16 13.14
N SER A 357 1.85 -5.78 12.23
CA SER A 357 1.84 -7.24 12.04
C SER A 357 2.32 -7.98 13.30
N ILE A 358 3.35 -7.47 13.97
CA ILE A 358 3.84 -8.01 15.24
C ILE A 358 2.77 -7.87 16.32
N LEU A 359 2.16 -6.68 16.46
CA LEU A 359 1.13 -6.41 17.47
C LEU A 359 -0.09 -7.34 17.31
N HIS A 360 -0.54 -7.58 16.07
CA HIS A 360 -1.60 -8.55 15.80
C HIS A 360 -1.22 -9.98 16.21
N GLY A 361 0.01 -10.41 15.93
CA GLY A 361 0.51 -11.72 16.33
C GLY A 361 0.60 -11.90 17.85
N VAL A 362 1.14 -10.90 18.54
CA VAL A 362 1.26 -10.89 20.01
C VAL A 362 -0.13 -10.97 20.64
N ALA A 363 -1.07 -10.17 20.16
CA ALA A 363 -2.42 -10.11 20.72
C ALA A 363 -3.25 -11.40 20.52
N ASN A 364 -2.89 -12.28 19.58
CA ASN A 364 -3.61 -13.53 19.32
C ASN A 364 -3.18 -14.71 20.20
N VAL A 365 -1.99 -14.66 20.80
CA VAL A 365 -1.32 -15.84 21.36
C VAL A 365 -0.90 -15.64 22.80
N SER A 366 -0.34 -14.46 23.10
CA SER A 366 0.27 -14.25 24.40
C SER A 366 -0.82 -14.06 25.44
N THR A 367 -0.71 -14.81 26.53
CA THR A 367 -1.52 -14.62 27.74
C THR A 367 -1.02 -13.43 28.57
N GLU A 368 0.19 -12.93 28.26
CA GLU A 368 0.85 -11.84 28.96
C GLU A 368 1.05 -10.62 28.05
N ILE A 369 0.56 -9.46 28.51
CA ILE A 369 0.66 -8.19 27.80
C ILE A 369 2.10 -7.65 27.67
N GLY A 370 3.07 -8.24 28.39
CA GLY A 370 4.44 -7.73 28.51
C GLY A 370 5.17 -7.54 27.17
N LEU A 371 5.02 -8.48 26.24
CA LEU A 371 5.58 -8.34 24.88
C LEU A 371 4.91 -7.21 24.09
N GLY A 372 3.59 -7.06 24.22
CA GLY A 372 2.83 -5.97 23.60
C GLY A 372 3.30 -4.61 24.10
N LEU A 373 3.53 -4.46 25.41
CA LEU A 373 4.10 -3.26 26.02
C LEU A 373 5.51 -2.97 25.51
N ALA A 374 6.36 -3.98 25.37
CA ALA A 374 7.71 -3.80 24.85
C ALA A 374 7.70 -3.25 23.41
N PHE A 375 6.83 -3.78 22.53
CA PHE A 375 6.68 -3.29 21.17
C PHE A 375 5.98 -1.92 21.09
N HIS A 376 5.06 -1.61 22.01
CA HIS A 376 4.50 -0.26 22.13
C HIS A 376 5.60 0.76 22.50
N CYS A 377 6.40 0.49 23.54
CA CYS A 377 7.54 1.33 23.93
C CYS A 377 8.56 1.49 22.78
N TYR A 378 8.79 0.43 22.01
CA TYR A 378 9.65 0.48 20.84
C TYR A 378 9.07 1.38 19.74
N GLY A 379 7.77 1.28 19.45
CA GLY A 379 7.05 2.15 18.52
C GLY A 379 7.11 3.63 18.92
N LEU A 380 6.98 3.93 20.23
CA LEU A 380 7.15 5.28 20.77
C LEU A 380 8.57 5.81 20.52
N LYS A 381 9.60 4.99 20.78
CA LYS A 381 11.01 5.35 20.56
C LYS A 381 11.33 5.64 19.09
N LEU A 382 10.66 4.96 18.16
CA LEU A 382 10.81 5.17 16.72
C LEU A 382 9.95 6.33 16.18
N GLY A 383 9.05 6.90 16.99
CA GLY A 383 8.10 7.92 16.54
C GLY A 383 7.02 7.39 15.62
N LEU A 384 6.68 6.09 15.71
CA LEU A 384 5.66 5.43 14.88
C LEU A 384 4.25 5.51 15.48
N CYS A 385 4.10 5.81 16.77
CA CYS A 385 2.79 5.86 17.43
C CYS A 385 1.78 6.90 16.89
N PRO A 386 2.20 8.03 16.30
CA PRO A 386 1.26 8.92 15.61
C PRO A 386 0.66 8.33 14.32
N ASP A 387 1.24 7.25 13.79
CA ASP A 387 0.72 6.56 12.61
C ASP A 387 -0.58 5.81 12.98
N CYS A 388 -1.66 6.14 12.25
CA CYS A 388 -2.98 5.58 12.47
C CYS A 388 -3.01 4.04 12.43
N LEU A 389 -2.21 3.40 11.56
CA LEU A 389 -2.14 1.94 11.48
C LEU A 389 -1.60 1.34 12.78
N VAL A 390 -0.53 1.94 13.32
CA VAL A 390 0.09 1.49 14.57
C VAL A 390 -0.84 1.73 15.75
N THR A 391 -1.47 2.91 15.84
CA THR A 391 -2.42 3.21 16.93
C THR A 391 -3.60 2.25 16.93
N ASN A 392 -4.19 1.95 15.77
CA ASN A 392 -5.31 0.99 15.68
C ASN A 392 -4.89 -0.44 16.02
N GLY A 393 -3.67 -0.83 15.64
CA GLY A 393 -3.05 -2.10 16.07
C GLY A 393 -2.87 -2.19 17.58
N LEU A 394 -2.43 -1.10 18.22
CA LEU A 394 -2.31 -0.99 19.67
C LEU A 394 -3.67 -1.02 20.38
N ILE A 395 -4.68 -0.29 19.88
CA ILE A 395 -6.06 -0.33 20.39
C ILE A 395 -6.58 -1.76 20.38
N THR A 396 -6.38 -2.47 19.27
CA THR A 396 -6.79 -3.87 19.11
C THR A 396 -6.03 -4.78 20.08
N MET A 397 -4.71 -4.57 20.24
CA MET A 397 -3.87 -5.33 21.17
C MET A 397 -4.35 -5.15 22.61
N TYR A 398 -4.46 -3.90 23.09
CA TYR A 398 -4.92 -3.60 24.45
C TYR A 398 -6.33 -4.13 24.72
N SER A 399 -7.24 -4.01 23.75
CA SER A 399 -8.59 -4.57 23.86
C SER A 399 -8.57 -6.10 24.02
N LYS A 400 -7.70 -6.81 23.31
CA LYS A 400 -7.56 -8.27 23.48
C LYS A 400 -7.00 -8.68 24.86
N PHE A 401 -6.23 -7.82 25.50
CA PHE A 401 -5.78 -7.98 26.89
C PHE A 401 -6.76 -7.41 27.91
N ASN A 402 -7.97 -7.02 27.50
CA ASN A 402 -9.01 -6.46 28.35
C ASN A 402 -8.59 -5.15 29.06
N ASP A 403 -7.62 -4.41 28.50
CA ASP A 403 -7.19 -3.09 28.96
C ASP A 403 -7.83 -2.01 28.08
N LEU A 404 -9.13 -1.79 28.30
CA LEU A 404 -9.88 -0.77 27.57
C LEU A 404 -9.42 0.66 27.91
N GLU A 405 -8.86 0.89 29.10
CA GLU A 405 -8.41 2.22 29.52
C GLU A 405 -7.28 2.72 28.62
N SER A 406 -6.25 1.89 28.41
CA SER A 406 -5.17 2.20 27.47
C SER A 406 -5.67 2.36 26.03
N ALA A 407 -6.63 1.52 25.61
CA ALA A 407 -7.24 1.61 24.28
C ALA A 407 -7.97 2.96 24.08
N TYR A 408 -8.73 3.42 25.09
CA TYR A 408 -9.39 4.72 25.06
C TYR A 408 -8.40 5.88 25.03
N LEU A 409 -7.35 5.83 25.85
CA LEU A 409 -6.30 6.87 25.86
C LEU A 409 -5.70 7.03 24.47
N LEU A 410 -5.28 5.94 23.83
CA LEU A 410 -4.74 5.95 22.48
C LEU A 410 -5.74 6.53 21.47
N PHE A 411 -7.00 6.10 21.54
CA PHE A 411 -8.05 6.59 20.65
C PHE A 411 -8.27 8.10 20.79
N TYR A 412 -8.39 8.60 22.02
CA TYR A 412 -8.64 10.02 22.27
C TYR A 412 -7.45 10.92 21.90
N GLU A 413 -6.21 10.43 22.07
CA GLU A 413 -4.98 11.13 21.65
C GLU A 413 -4.84 11.30 20.13
N MET A 414 -5.54 10.50 19.33
CA MET A 414 -5.52 10.66 17.86
C MET A 414 -6.08 12.02 17.44
N ARG A 415 -5.30 12.78 16.65
CA ARG A 415 -5.73 14.08 16.11
C ARG A 415 -6.88 13.94 15.12
N GLU A 416 -6.75 13.01 14.19
CA GLU A 416 -7.78 12.61 13.25
C GLU A 416 -8.19 11.19 13.57
N LYS A 417 -9.50 10.96 13.64
CA LYS A 417 -10.10 9.66 13.97
C LYS A 417 -10.82 9.14 12.73
N PRO A 418 -10.12 8.50 11.79
CA PRO A 418 -10.76 7.90 10.63
C PRO A 418 -11.69 6.77 11.07
N LEU A 419 -12.60 6.37 10.16
CA LEU A 419 -13.59 5.31 10.40
C LEU A 419 -12.99 4.03 10.98
N VAL A 420 -11.82 3.60 10.50
CA VAL A 420 -11.11 2.41 10.99
C VAL A 420 -10.79 2.50 12.49
N SER A 421 -10.46 3.67 13.02
CA SER A 421 -10.16 3.86 14.45
C SER A 421 -11.39 3.72 15.32
N TRP A 422 -12.54 4.23 14.84
CA TRP A 422 -13.84 4.01 15.48
C TRP A 422 -14.19 2.52 15.48
N ASN A 423 -14.01 1.84 14.35
CA ASN A 423 -14.26 0.40 14.23
C ASN A 423 -13.37 -0.42 15.17
N SER A 424 -12.08 -0.06 15.32
CA SER A 424 -11.15 -0.73 16.24
C SER A 424 -11.59 -0.59 17.70
N ILE A 425 -11.89 0.61 18.17
CA ILE A 425 -12.29 0.82 19.58
C ILE A 425 -13.68 0.23 19.87
N LEU A 426 -14.63 0.34 18.93
CA LEU A 426 -15.97 -0.26 19.05
C LEU A 426 -15.88 -1.78 19.18
N SER A 427 -15.16 -2.42 18.25
CA SER A 427 -14.98 -3.87 18.25
C SER A 427 -14.23 -4.32 19.51
N GLY A 428 -13.25 -3.54 19.96
CA GLY A 428 -12.55 -3.77 21.23
C GLY A 428 -13.48 -3.76 22.45
N CYS A 429 -14.37 -2.77 22.53
CA CYS A 429 -15.37 -2.68 23.62
C CYS A 429 -16.32 -3.88 23.63
N ILE A 430 -16.84 -4.26 22.46
CA ILE A 430 -17.75 -5.41 22.32
C ILE A 430 -17.03 -6.72 22.65
N GLN A 431 -15.77 -6.87 22.26
CA GLN A 431 -14.97 -8.04 22.60
C GLN A 431 -14.74 -8.18 24.12
N CYS A 432 -14.56 -7.05 24.82
CA CYS A 432 -14.39 -7.01 26.27
C CYS A 432 -15.72 -7.10 27.05
N GLY A 433 -16.87 -7.20 26.35
CA GLY A 433 -18.20 -7.20 26.96
C GLY A 433 -18.69 -5.82 27.41
N ALA A 434 -17.95 -4.74 27.15
CA ALA A 434 -18.33 -3.35 27.44
C ALA A 434 -19.27 -2.77 26.36
N SER A 435 -20.34 -3.51 26.04
CA SER A 435 -21.24 -3.18 24.95
C SER A 435 -22.00 -1.86 25.14
N ASP A 436 -22.27 -1.44 26.39
CA ASP A 436 -22.88 -0.14 26.67
C ASP A 436 -21.99 1.03 26.23
N ASP A 437 -20.67 0.90 26.42
CA ASP A 437 -19.73 1.94 26.00
C ASP A 437 -19.54 1.95 24.49
N ALA A 438 -19.65 0.79 23.84
CA ALA A 438 -19.69 0.71 22.37
C ALA A 438 -20.88 1.49 21.79
N ILE A 439 -22.06 1.43 22.42
CA ILE A 439 -23.22 2.21 21.96
C ILE A 439 -22.98 3.71 22.12
N LYS A 440 -22.35 4.15 23.23
CA LYS A 440 -21.97 5.56 23.42
C LYS A 440 -20.99 6.02 22.35
N LEU A 441 -19.97 5.21 22.04
CA LEU A 441 -19.00 5.47 20.98
C LEU A 441 -19.66 5.58 19.61
N PHE A 442 -20.67 4.74 19.32
CA PHE A 442 -21.43 4.83 18.08
C PHE A 442 -22.18 6.16 17.94
N HIS A 443 -22.80 6.65 19.01
CA HIS A 443 -23.44 7.96 18.99
C HIS A 443 -22.40 9.07 18.78
N GLN A 444 -21.25 9.01 19.44
CA GLN A 444 -20.16 9.97 19.22
C GLN A 444 -19.66 9.95 17.78
N MET A 445 -19.45 8.78 17.20
CA MET A 445 -19.04 8.58 15.81
C MET A 445 -19.99 9.31 14.84
N ARG A 446 -21.31 9.16 15.03
CA ARG A 446 -22.32 9.85 14.23
C ARG A 446 -22.31 11.36 14.41
N ILE A 447 -22.12 11.84 15.64
CA ILE A 447 -22.01 13.29 15.93
C ILE A 447 -20.78 13.89 15.23
N HIS A 448 -19.69 13.12 15.09
CA HIS A 448 -18.49 13.53 14.35
C HIS A 448 -18.65 13.42 12.81
N GLY A 449 -19.87 13.13 12.32
CA GLY A 449 -20.17 13.05 10.89
C GLY A 449 -19.61 11.82 10.19
N GLN A 450 -19.16 10.80 10.94
CA GLN A 450 -18.73 9.53 10.36
C GLN A 450 -19.94 8.64 10.10
N ASN A 451 -19.98 8.04 8.90
CA ASN A 451 -21.03 7.10 8.52
C ASN A 451 -20.60 5.67 8.85
N PRO A 452 -21.40 4.91 9.61
CA PRO A 452 -21.16 3.49 9.87
C PRO A 452 -21.07 2.67 8.58
N ASP A 453 -20.03 1.83 8.48
CA ASP A 453 -19.86 0.84 7.42
C ASP A 453 -20.34 -0.55 7.87
N SER A 454 -20.25 -1.53 6.97
CA SER A 454 -20.66 -2.91 7.25
C SER A 454 -19.93 -3.51 8.47
N VAL A 455 -18.65 -3.18 8.68
CA VAL A 455 -17.87 -3.61 9.85
C VAL A 455 -18.41 -2.96 11.13
N THR A 456 -18.66 -1.65 11.13
CA THR A 456 -19.28 -0.95 12.27
C THR A 456 -20.59 -1.61 12.67
N ILE A 457 -21.44 -1.91 11.67
CA ILE A 457 -22.78 -2.45 11.89
C ILE A 457 -22.71 -3.89 12.44
N ALA A 458 -21.89 -4.76 11.86
CA ALA A 458 -21.71 -6.12 12.36
C ALA A 458 -21.24 -6.13 13.82
N SER A 459 -20.29 -5.26 14.18
CA SER A 459 -19.85 -5.08 15.56
C SER A 459 -21.02 -4.64 16.47
N LEU A 460 -21.79 -3.62 16.09
CA LEU A 460 -22.91 -3.15 16.91
C LEU A 460 -24.03 -4.17 17.06
N LEU A 461 -24.31 -4.98 16.03
CA LEU A 461 -25.27 -6.08 16.11
C LEU A 461 -24.80 -7.15 17.11
N SER A 462 -23.50 -7.46 17.11
CA SER A 462 -22.90 -8.31 18.14
C SER A 462 -23.05 -7.71 19.54
N GLY A 463 -22.83 -6.40 19.70
CA GLY A 463 -23.08 -5.71 20.97
C GLY A 463 -24.55 -5.75 21.41
N CYS A 464 -25.50 -5.58 20.48
CA CYS A 464 -26.93 -5.72 20.75
C CYS A 464 -27.30 -7.15 21.16
N SER A 465 -26.68 -8.14 20.52
CA SER A 465 -26.79 -9.57 20.83
C SER A 465 -26.33 -9.87 22.27
N GLN A 466 -25.22 -9.26 22.71
CA GLN A 466 -24.70 -9.40 24.09
C GLN A 466 -25.58 -8.72 25.14
N LEU A 467 -26.13 -7.55 24.84
CA LEU A 467 -27.00 -6.80 25.76
C LEU A 467 -28.48 -7.21 25.68
N THR A 468 -28.83 -8.08 24.74
CA THR A 468 -30.23 -8.38 24.36
C THR A 468 -31.05 -7.13 24.02
N ASN A 469 -30.40 -6.09 23.45
CA ASN A 469 -31.03 -4.81 23.12
C ASN A 469 -31.73 -4.86 21.74
N LEU A 470 -32.95 -5.38 21.73
CA LEU A 470 -33.75 -5.55 20.53
C LEU A 470 -34.11 -4.23 19.83
N GLU A 471 -34.35 -3.16 20.60
CA GLU A 471 -34.77 -1.87 20.03
C GLU A 471 -33.63 -1.26 19.20
N LEU A 472 -32.42 -1.20 19.75
CA LEU A 472 -31.25 -0.73 19.00
C LEU A 472 -30.93 -1.66 17.81
N GLY A 473 -31.06 -2.97 17.99
CA GLY A 473 -30.90 -3.93 16.91
C GLY A 473 -31.85 -3.70 15.73
N ARG A 474 -33.10 -3.30 16.00
CA ARG A 474 -34.09 -2.93 14.96
C ARG A 474 -33.76 -1.61 14.27
N GLU A 475 -33.29 -0.61 15.02
CA GLU A 475 -32.82 0.65 14.44
C GLU A 475 -31.65 0.41 13.48
N ILE A 476 -30.67 -0.41 13.90
CA ILE A 476 -29.53 -0.81 13.09
C ILE A 476 -29.97 -1.60 11.85
N HIS A 477 -30.92 -2.54 11.99
CA HIS A 477 -31.49 -3.26 10.85
C HIS A 477 -32.17 -2.31 9.85
N CYS A 478 -32.90 -1.29 10.31
CA CYS A 478 -33.45 -0.30 9.39
C CYS A 478 -32.35 0.50 8.67
N TYR A 479 -31.25 0.80 9.37
CA TYR A 479 -30.10 1.48 8.78
C TYR A 479 -29.39 0.62 7.71
N THR A 480 -29.22 -0.68 7.92
CA THR A 480 -28.58 -1.57 6.91
C THR A 480 -29.38 -1.62 5.62
N LEU A 481 -30.71 -1.69 5.72
CA LEU A 481 -31.60 -1.70 4.56
C LEU A 481 -31.53 -0.38 3.78
N ARG A 482 -31.56 0.77 4.48
CA ARG A 482 -31.52 2.10 3.85
C ARG A 482 -30.20 2.42 3.14
N ASN A 483 -29.10 1.84 3.60
CA ASN A 483 -27.76 2.10 3.07
C ASN A 483 -27.22 0.94 2.21
N TYR A 484 -28.06 -0.03 1.84
CA TYR A 484 -27.68 -1.18 1.02
C TYR A 484 -26.52 -2.02 1.61
N LEU A 485 -26.33 -1.98 2.94
CA LEU A 485 -25.27 -2.74 3.62
C LEU A 485 -25.64 -4.23 3.80
N HIS A 486 -26.88 -4.61 3.52
CA HIS A 486 -27.35 -6.00 3.53
C HIS A 486 -26.76 -6.83 2.37
N LEU A 487 -26.14 -6.19 1.37
CA LEU A 487 -25.42 -6.89 0.30
C LEU A 487 -24.15 -7.58 0.78
N GLU A 488 -23.64 -7.19 1.96
CA GLU A 488 -22.48 -7.82 2.59
C GLU A 488 -22.93 -9.01 3.46
N GLU A 489 -22.59 -10.21 3.03
CA GLU A 489 -23.09 -11.47 3.60
C GLU A 489 -22.92 -11.60 5.13
N PHE A 490 -21.80 -11.12 5.67
CA PHE A 490 -21.52 -11.20 7.11
C PHE A 490 -22.43 -10.30 7.96
N VAL A 491 -23.02 -9.24 7.37
CA VAL A 491 -23.96 -8.36 8.06
C VAL A 491 -25.29 -9.09 8.26
N GLU A 492 -25.74 -9.86 7.27
CA GLU A 492 -26.97 -10.66 7.37
C GLU A 492 -26.81 -11.78 8.41
N THR A 493 -25.65 -12.44 8.46
CA THR A 493 -25.33 -13.41 9.52
C THR A 493 -25.40 -12.75 10.90
N ALA A 494 -24.82 -11.55 11.07
CA ALA A 494 -24.85 -10.82 12.33
C ALA A 494 -26.27 -10.38 12.74
N LEU A 495 -27.13 -10.01 11.78
CA LEU A 495 -28.55 -9.69 12.01
C LEU A 495 -29.32 -10.93 12.52
N ILE A 496 -29.12 -12.07 11.87
CA ILE A 496 -29.73 -13.35 12.26
C ILE A 496 -29.32 -13.70 13.69
N ASP A 497 -28.02 -13.65 14.01
CA ASP A 497 -27.52 -13.90 15.37
C ASP A 497 -28.14 -12.94 16.40
N MET A 498 -28.19 -11.64 16.09
CA MET A 498 -28.78 -10.63 16.97
C MET A 498 -30.26 -10.94 17.27
N TYR A 499 -31.08 -11.22 16.26
CA TYR A 499 -32.49 -11.57 16.46
C TYR A 499 -32.66 -12.90 17.23
N ILE A 500 -31.81 -13.90 16.96
CA ILE A 500 -31.81 -15.16 17.70
C ILE A 500 -31.52 -14.89 19.19
N LYS A 501 -30.44 -14.17 19.52
CA LYS A 501 -30.08 -13.91 20.92
C LYS A 501 -31.06 -12.96 21.63
N CYS A 502 -31.75 -12.09 20.89
CA CYS A 502 -32.79 -11.22 21.41
C CYS A 502 -34.18 -11.88 21.53
N GLY A 503 -34.34 -13.19 21.33
CA GLY A 503 -35.64 -13.84 21.52
C GLY A 503 -36.62 -13.71 20.35
N ARG A 504 -36.14 -13.47 19.13
CA ARG A 504 -36.95 -13.23 17.93
C ARG A 504 -36.56 -14.15 16.77
N ILE A 505 -36.58 -15.46 17.04
CA ILE A 505 -36.24 -16.50 16.06
C ILE A 505 -37.06 -16.43 14.76
N GLN A 506 -38.32 -15.97 14.81
CA GLN A 506 -39.14 -15.81 13.60
C GLN A 506 -38.65 -14.69 12.69
N GLU A 507 -38.10 -13.61 13.24
CA GLU A 507 -37.51 -12.53 12.43
C GLU A 507 -36.18 -13.00 11.82
N ALA A 508 -35.39 -13.74 12.60
CA ALA A 508 -34.16 -14.37 12.11
C ALA A 508 -34.45 -15.35 10.95
N GLU A 509 -35.50 -16.17 11.07
CA GLU A 509 -35.94 -17.10 10.02
C GLU A 509 -36.38 -16.37 8.74
N ARG A 510 -37.07 -15.22 8.86
CA ARG A 510 -37.46 -14.41 7.70
C ARG A 510 -36.26 -13.81 6.97
N ILE A 511 -35.28 -13.31 7.72
CA ILE A 511 -34.05 -12.79 7.14
C ILE A 511 -33.33 -13.93 6.42
N PHE A 512 -33.15 -15.07 7.09
CA PHE A 512 -32.52 -16.26 6.51
C PHE A 512 -33.17 -16.72 5.19
N GLN A 513 -34.50 -16.72 5.12
CA GLN A 513 -35.24 -17.08 3.90
C GLN A 513 -35.14 -16.04 2.77
N ALA A 514 -34.80 -14.80 3.09
CA ALA A 514 -34.65 -13.73 2.10
C ALA A 514 -33.27 -13.71 1.43
N ILE A 515 -32.28 -14.45 1.96
CA ILE A 515 -30.91 -14.50 1.45
C ILE A 515 -30.88 -15.43 0.23
N GLU A 516 -30.43 -14.90 -0.93
CA GLU A 516 -30.34 -15.68 -2.18
C GLU A 516 -29.24 -16.77 -2.12
N SER A 517 -28.15 -16.50 -1.41
CA SER A 517 -27.01 -17.42 -1.26
C SER A 517 -26.42 -17.32 0.14
N CYS A 518 -26.70 -18.31 0.99
CA CYS A 518 -26.17 -18.38 2.35
C CYS A 518 -24.79 -19.06 2.41
N CYS A 519 -23.80 -18.42 3.04
CA CYS A 519 -22.55 -19.07 3.43
C CYS A 519 -22.75 -20.03 4.60
N LEU A 520 -21.73 -20.85 4.82
CA LEU A 520 -21.65 -21.80 5.93
C LEU A 520 -21.90 -21.13 7.30
N ALA A 521 -21.43 -19.90 7.52
CA ALA A 521 -21.63 -19.19 8.78
C ALA A 521 -23.10 -18.83 9.02
N THR A 522 -23.84 -18.43 7.98
CA THR A 522 -25.27 -18.14 8.05
C THR A 522 -26.08 -19.39 8.38
N TRP A 523 -25.79 -20.52 7.71
CA TRP A 523 -26.39 -21.82 8.03
C TRP A 523 -26.11 -22.25 9.47
N ASN A 524 -24.85 -22.16 9.91
CA ASN A 524 -24.43 -22.49 11.27
C ASN A 524 -25.20 -21.66 12.31
N THR A 525 -25.32 -20.35 12.07
CA THR A 525 -26.03 -19.44 12.96
C THR A 525 -27.50 -19.83 13.09
N MET A 526 -28.18 -20.17 11.98
CA MET A 526 -29.58 -20.58 11.98
C MET A 526 -29.80 -21.95 12.65
N ILE A 527 -28.94 -22.93 12.37
CA ILE A 527 -28.98 -24.26 13.00
C ILE A 527 -28.80 -24.15 14.51
N SER A 528 -27.80 -23.39 14.96
CA SER A 528 -27.58 -23.11 16.38
C SER A 528 -28.77 -22.38 17.01
N GLY A 529 -29.37 -21.43 16.29
CA GLY A 529 -30.59 -20.74 16.72
C GLY A 529 -31.76 -21.68 16.93
N PHE A 530 -32.06 -22.54 15.95
CA PHE A 530 -33.11 -23.56 16.11
C PHE A 530 -32.81 -24.53 17.25
N GLY A 531 -31.54 -24.92 17.43
CA GLY A 531 -31.12 -25.74 18.57
C GLY A 531 -31.39 -25.07 19.92
N LEU A 532 -31.05 -23.79 20.07
CA LEU A 532 -31.24 -23.00 21.30
C LEU A 532 -32.71 -22.92 21.72
N TYR A 533 -33.62 -22.77 20.75
CA TYR A 533 -35.06 -22.64 21.00
C TYR A 533 -35.82 -23.98 20.97
N GLY A 534 -35.12 -25.11 20.84
CA GLY A 534 -35.74 -26.43 20.84
C GLY A 534 -36.59 -26.71 19.59
N PHE A 535 -36.19 -26.19 18.43
CA PHE A 535 -36.79 -26.52 17.14
C PHE A 535 -35.96 -27.59 16.42
N GLU A 536 -35.82 -28.77 17.03
CA GLU A 536 -34.89 -29.82 16.58
C GLU A 536 -35.13 -30.28 15.14
N ARG A 537 -36.40 -30.38 14.72
CA ARG A 537 -36.74 -30.76 13.34
C ARG A 537 -36.29 -29.71 12.33
N LYS A 538 -36.46 -28.42 12.63
CA LYS A 538 -36.03 -27.33 11.75
C LYS A 538 -34.49 -27.28 11.66
N ALA A 539 -33.79 -27.48 12.78
CA ALA A 539 -32.33 -27.55 12.79
C ALA A 539 -31.80 -28.69 11.91
N LEU A 540 -32.38 -29.89 11.99
CA LEU A 540 -31.99 -31.03 11.16
C LEU A 540 -32.35 -30.84 9.67
N LEU A 541 -33.48 -30.20 9.37
CA LEU A 541 -33.85 -29.84 8.00
C LEU A 541 -32.85 -28.86 7.38
N CYS A 542 -32.50 -27.78 8.10
CA CYS A 542 -31.48 -26.84 7.64
C CYS A 542 -30.13 -27.54 7.42
N TYR A 543 -29.76 -28.48 8.28
CA TYR A 543 -28.53 -29.27 8.10
C TYR A 543 -28.57 -30.14 6.84
N SER A 544 -29.70 -30.77 6.52
CA SER A 544 -29.83 -31.54 5.26
C SER A 544 -29.77 -30.65 4.02
N GLU A 545 -30.48 -29.53 4.00
CA GLU A 545 -30.50 -28.60 2.86
C GLU A 545 -29.10 -28.04 2.58
N MET A 546 -28.39 -27.63 3.63
CA MET A 546 -27.00 -27.17 3.53
C MET A 546 -26.10 -28.21 2.82
N ARG A 547 -26.28 -29.51 3.11
CA ARG A 547 -25.51 -30.59 2.49
C ARG A 547 -25.94 -30.89 1.06
N GLU A 548 -27.22 -30.78 0.75
CA GLU A 548 -27.74 -30.96 -0.62
C GLU A 548 -27.21 -29.88 -1.57
N LEU A 549 -26.95 -28.67 -1.05
CA LEU A 549 -26.27 -27.59 -1.76
C LEU A 549 -24.74 -27.82 -1.91
N GLY A 550 -24.21 -28.93 -1.41
CA GLY A 550 -22.80 -29.30 -1.55
C GLY A 550 -21.85 -28.61 -0.55
N LEU A 551 -22.38 -27.86 0.42
CA LEU A 551 -21.57 -27.23 1.47
C LEU A 551 -21.07 -28.29 2.45
N GLN A 552 -19.77 -28.22 2.78
CA GLN A 552 -19.15 -29.13 3.74
C GLN A 552 -19.40 -28.62 5.17
N PRO A 553 -20.05 -29.43 6.04
CA PRO A 553 -20.22 -29.07 7.45
C PRO A 553 -18.89 -28.91 8.17
N ASP A 554 -18.79 -27.92 9.05
CA ASP A 554 -17.63 -27.71 9.91
C ASP A 554 -17.92 -28.10 11.36
N LYS A 555 -16.92 -27.91 12.23
CA LYS A 555 -17.04 -28.19 13.67
C LYS A 555 -18.20 -27.41 14.31
N ILE A 556 -18.48 -26.18 13.85
CA ILE A 556 -19.54 -25.34 14.39
C ILE A 556 -20.91 -25.89 13.98
N THR A 557 -21.06 -26.34 12.72
CA THR A 557 -22.28 -27.00 12.25
C THR A 557 -22.63 -28.19 13.15
N PHE A 558 -21.67 -29.07 13.41
CA PHE A 558 -21.90 -30.25 14.23
C PHE A 558 -22.28 -29.90 15.67
N LEU A 559 -21.65 -28.89 16.27
CA LEU A 559 -22.02 -28.40 17.60
C LEU A 559 -23.47 -27.90 17.62
N GLY A 560 -23.90 -27.13 16.62
CA GLY A 560 -25.27 -26.65 16.50
C GLY A 560 -26.28 -27.78 16.37
N VAL A 561 -26.02 -28.77 15.51
CA VAL A 561 -26.91 -29.92 15.32
C VAL A 561 -26.96 -30.81 16.56
N LEU A 562 -25.82 -31.05 17.22
CA LEU A 562 -25.77 -31.85 18.46
C LEU A 562 -26.52 -31.16 19.61
N ALA A 563 -26.41 -29.83 19.71
CA ALA A 563 -27.21 -29.05 20.65
C ALA A 563 -28.71 -29.26 20.39
N ALA A 564 -29.15 -29.15 19.13
CA ALA A 564 -30.53 -29.40 18.74
C ALA A 564 -31.00 -30.84 19.08
N CYS A 565 -30.18 -31.86 18.81
CA CYS A 565 -30.48 -33.24 19.16
C CYS A 565 -30.56 -33.46 20.68
N THR A 566 -29.72 -32.77 21.45
CA THR A 566 -29.71 -32.84 22.92
C THR A 566 -30.98 -32.20 23.49
N HIS A 567 -31.37 -31.02 23.00
CA HIS A 567 -32.58 -30.33 23.43
C HIS A 567 -33.88 -31.05 22.99
N GLY A 568 -33.86 -31.71 21.82
CA GLY A 568 -34.99 -32.50 21.30
C GLY A 568 -35.07 -33.96 21.80
N GLY A 569 -34.13 -34.41 22.63
CA GLY A 569 -34.10 -35.81 23.12
C GLY A 569 -33.80 -36.86 22.05
N LEU A 570 -33.23 -36.47 20.90
CA LEU A 570 -32.96 -37.32 19.73
C LEU A 570 -31.60 -38.04 19.86
N VAL A 571 -31.49 -38.92 20.86
CA VAL A 571 -30.22 -39.59 21.21
C VAL A 571 -29.65 -40.44 20.06
N ASP A 572 -30.50 -41.14 19.31
CA ASP A 572 -30.06 -42.03 18.23
C ASP A 572 -29.53 -41.26 17.01
N GLU A 573 -30.16 -40.15 16.65
CA GLU A 573 -29.68 -39.25 15.59
C GLU A 573 -28.39 -38.53 16.02
N GLY A 574 -28.31 -38.08 17.28
CA GLY A 574 -27.07 -37.53 17.84
C GLY A 574 -25.90 -38.50 17.78
N ARG A 575 -26.13 -39.80 18.08
CA ARG A 575 -25.10 -40.84 17.96
C ARG A 575 -24.67 -41.06 16.51
N ARG A 576 -25.60 -41.14 15.55
CA ARG A 576 -25.28 -41.30 14.12
C ARG A 576 -24.42 -40.17 13.58
N LEU A 577 -24.70 -38.94 13.99
CA LEU A 577 -23.92 -37.77 13.61
C LEU A 577 -22.55 -37.74 14.29
N SER A 578 -22.46 -38.14 15.57
CA SER A 578 -21.20 -38.22 16.30
C SER A 578 -20.23 -39.25 15.71
N PHE A 579 -20.69 -40.40 15.23
CA PHE A 579 -19.81 -41.41 14.60
C PHE A 579 -19.20 -40.93 13.27
N ARG A 580 -19.85 -39.99 12.57
CA ARG A 580 -19.34 -39.40 11.33
C ARG A 580 -18.29 -38.30 11.54
N PHE A 581 -18.14 -37.81 12.77
CA PHE A 581 -17.15 -36.79 13.14
C PHE A 581 -15.80 -37.39 13.59
N SER A 582 -15.80 -38.65 14.00
CA SER A 582 -14.62 -39.36 14.53
C SER A 582 -13.74 -40.02 13.46
N LEU A 583 -14.10 -39.88 12.19
CA LEU A 583 -13.36 -40.33 10.99
C LEU A 583 -12.95 -39.10 10.19
#